data_AF-A0AA96JJA6-F1
#
_entry.id   AF-A0AA96JJA6-F1
#
_cell.length_a   1.000
_cell.length_b   1.000
_cell.length_c   1.000
_cell.angle_alpha   90.00
_cell.angle_beta   90.00
_cell.angle_gamma   90.00
#
_symmetry.space_group_name_H-M   'P 1'
#
loop_
_entity.id
_entity.type
_entity.pdbx_description
1 polymer ?
#
loop_
_entity_poly.entity_id
_entity_poly.type
_entity_poly.pdbx_seq_one_letter_code
_entity_poly.pdbx_strand_id
1 'polypeptide(L)'
;MRHYTKATTWARRGLTAVAALLLAGAATAHGAQAALRHVDKGDWLYVTVTHGDARAGDTRGTLLLCDPPRGHSRAAQACAELRSAKGDIRGIPHKEVFCSMIYAPVTVRARGQWQNRTVDYTETFANACVMKARTGDVFALDG
;
A
#
# COMPACT_ATOMS: atom_id res chain seq x y z
N MET A 1 59.51 12.26 73.92
CA MET A 1 59.17 13.22 72.83
C MET A 1 57.66 13.34 72.76
N ARG A 2 57.11 14.45 73.26
CA ARG A 2 55.71 14.87 73.08
C ARG A 2 55.76 16.31 72.59
N HIS A 3 55.21 16.59 71.42
CA HIS A 3 54.67 17.91 71.09
C HIS A 3 53.44 17.71 70.20
N TYR A 4 52.28 18.06 70.77
CA TYR A 4 51.02 18.27 70.08
C TYR A 4 51.14 19.47 69.15
N THR A 5 50.64 19.35 67.92
CA THR A 5 50.44 20.52 67.06
C THR A 5 49.05 20.50 66.42
N LYS A 6 48.18 21.31 67.03
CA LYS A 6 47.08 22.13 66.52
C LYS A 6 46.22 21.62 65.35
N ALA A 7 44.94 21.43 65.68
CA ALA A 7 43.83 21.42 64.75
C ALA A 7 43.65 22.80 64.08
N THR A 8 43.33 22.79 62.79
CA THR A 8 42.67 23.92 62.12
C THR A 8 41.60 23.34 61.20
N THR A 9 40.36 23.45 61.66
CA THR A 9 39.13 23.23 60.91
C THR A 9 39.00 24.31 59.84
N TRP A 10 38.88 23.94 58.57
CA TRP A 10 38.20 24.77 57.56
C TRP A 10 37.26 23.89 56.73
N ALA A 11 35.98 23.99 57.07
CA ALA A 11 34.90 23.55 56.20
C ALA A 11 34.78 24.51 55.02
N ARG A 12 34.60 23.98 53.80
CA ARG A 12 33.82 24.64 52.73
C ARG A 12 33.46 23.64 51.64
N ARG A 13 32.21 23.17 51.77
CA ARG A 13 31.22 22.84 50.74
C ARG A 13 31.68 22.78 49.28
N GLY A 14 31.38 21.63 48.66
CA GLY A 14 30.73 21.57 47.34
C GLY A 14 31.61 21.15 46.17
N LEU A 15 31.36 19.96 45.62
CA LEU A 15 30.82 19.83 44.26
C LEU A 15 30.41 18.37 44.01
N THR A 16 29.11 18.14 43.97
CA THR A 16 28.46 16.93 43.45
C THR A 16 28.29 17.02 41.93
N ALA A 17 28.42 15.87 41.28
CA ALA A 17 27.88 15.50 39.96
C ALA A 17 28.57 16.03 38.69
N VAL A 18 29.51 15.25 38.16
CA VAL A 18 29.79 15.21 36.72
C VAL A 18 29.06 13.99 36.15
N ALA A 19 27.79 14.17 35.78
CA ALA A 19 27.00 13.16 35.08
C ALA A 19 25.99 13.85 34.17
N ALA A 20 26.47 14.54 33.15
CA ALA A 20 25.61 15.18 32.16
C ALA A 20 26.30 15.28 30.80
N LEU A 21 26.61 14.14 30.16
CA LEU A 21 27.08 14.14 28.78
C LEU A 21 26.71 12.85 28.03
N LEU A 22 25.42 12.47 28.02
CA LEU A 22 24.94 11.29 27.28
C LEU A 22 23.59 11.45 26.55
N LEU A 23 23.14 12.66 26.21
CA LEU A 23 21.78 12.85 25.67
C LEU A 23 21.65 13.53 24.28
N ALA A 24 22.73 13.73 23.54
CA ALA A 24 22.67 14.49 22.26
C ALA A 24 22.60 13.64 20.97
N GLY A 25 22.22 12.35 21.02
CA GLY A 25 22.32 11.45 19.86
C GLY A 25 21.03 11.00 19.16
N ALA A 26 19.84 11.21 19.72
CA ALA A 26 18.65 10.43 19.35
C ALA A 26 17.66 11.10 18.36
N ALA A 27 18.05 12.14 17.60
CA ALA A 27 17.08 12.97 16.89
C ALA A 27 16.83 12.65 15.39
N THR A 28 17.50 11.68 14.76
CA THR A 28 17.41 11.50 13.28
C THR A 28 16.60 10.30 12.76
N ALA A 29 15.95 9.50 13.63
CA ALA A 29 15.32 8.24 13.18
C ALA A 29 13.84 8.31 12.74
N HIS A 30 13.15 9.45 12.89
CA HIS A 30 11.69 9.52 12.66
C HIS A 30 11.26 9.44 11.18
N GLY A 31 12.16 9.65 10.21
CA GLY A 31 11.83 9.61 8.78
C GLY A 31 11.71 8.18 8.20
N ALA A 32 12.51 7.23 8.69
CA ALA A 32 12.57 5.88 8.12
C ALA A 32 11.41 4.97 8.57
N GLN A 33 10.81 5.26 9.73
CA GLN A 33 9.77 4.41 10.30
C GLN A 33 8.41 4.53 9.58
N ALA A 34 8.11 5.69 8.99
CA ALA A 34 6.90 5.88 8.19
C ALA A 34 6.94 5.08 6.88
N ALA A 35 8.11 5.01 6.23
CA ALA A 35 8.30 4.24 5.01
C ALA A 35 8.16 2.72 5.25
N LEU A 36 8.70 2.20 6.35
CA LEU A 36 8.60 0.78 6.70
C LEU A 36 7.17 0.34 7.06
N ARG A 37 6.36 1.21 7.69
CA ARG A 37 4.96 0.91 8.01
C ARG A 37 4.03 0.84 6.79
N HIS A 38 4.40 1.49 5.69
CA HIS A 38 3.68 1.42 4.42
C HIS A 38 4.00 0.12 3.66
N VAL A 39 5.24 -0.38 3.79
CA VAL A 39 5.71 -1.61 3.12
C VAL A 39 4.99 -2.87 3.59
N ASP A 40 4.51 -2.91 4.84
CA ASP A 40 3.83 -4.09 5.41
C ASP A 40 2.32 -4.20 5.05
N LYS A 41 1.74 -3.19 4.39
CA LYS A 41 0.38 -3.26 3.86
C LYS A 41 0.45 -3.33 2.35
N GLY A 42 0.85 -4.49 1.83
CA GLY A 42 0.91 -4.69 0.38
C GLY A 42 -0.48 -4.50 -0.23
N ASP A 43 -0.71 -3.37 -0.89
CA ASP A 43 -1.85 -3.16 -1.76
C ASP A 43 -1.59 -3.96 -3.05
N TRP A 44 -2.14 -5.17 -3.07
CA TRP A 44 -1.95 -6.12 -4.15
C TRP A 44 -3.26 -6.79 -4.52
N LEU A 45 -3.50 -6.95 -5.82
CA LEU A 45 -4.62 -7.70 -6.36
C LEU A 45 -4.13 -8.63 -7.45
N TYR A 46 -4.42 -9.91 -7.34
CA TYR A 46 -4.37 -10.82 -8.48
C TYR A 46 -5.65 -10.62 -9.31
N VAL A 47 -5.50 -10.07 -10.50
CA VAL A 47 -6.59 -9.77 -11.42
C VAL A 47 -6.59 -10.77 -12.56
N THR A 48 -7.76 -11.22 -12.97
CA THR A 48 -7.95 -12.13 -14.09
C THR A 48 -9.08 -11.68 -14.99
N VAL A 49 -8.96 -11.97 -16.27
CA VAL A 49 -9.94 -11.72 -17.31
C VAL A 49 -10.10 -13.02 -18.10
N THR A 50 -11.33 -13.54 -18.14
CA THR A 50 -11.70 -14.71 -18.94
C THR A 50 -12.63 -14.25 -20.06
N HIS A 51 -12.20 -14.43 -21.30
CA HIS A 51 -13.01 -14.13 -22.49
C HIS A 51 -13.82 -15.34 -22.92
N GLY A 52 -15.10 -15.14 -23.25
CA GLY A 52 -16.02 -16.23 -23.62
C GLY A 52 -16.69 -16.89 -22.42
N ASP A 53 -17.50 -17.91 -22.70
CA ASP A 53 -18.28 -18.60 -21.67
C ASP A 53 -17.43 -19.60 -20.88
N ALA A 54 -17.85 -19.90 -19.65
CA ALA A 54 -17.11 -20.70 -18.66
C ALA A 54 -16.66 -22.11 -19.10
N ARG A 55 -17.13 -22.61 -20.25
CA ARG A 55 -16.76 -23.93 -20.80
C ARG A 55 -15.59 -23.89 -21.78
N ALA A 56 -15.24 -22.73 -22.34
CA ALA A 56 -14.25 -22.63 -23.42
C ALA A 56 -13.48 -21.29 -23.45
N GLY A 57 -13.41 -20.56 -22.33
CA GLY A 57 -12.82 -19.24 -22.30
C GLY A 57 -11.30 -19.19 -22.14
N ASP A 58 -10.63 -18.24 -22.81
CA ASP A 58 -9.21 -17.91 -22.58
C ASP A 58 -9.10 -17.05 -21.32
N THR A 59 -8.24 -17.44 -20.38
CA THR A 59 -8.05 -16.73 -19.11
C THR A 59 -6.65 -16.16 -19.02
N ARG A 60 -6.58 -14.84 -18.83
CA ARG A 60 -5.34 -14.12 -18.55
C ARG A 60 -5.36 -13.58 -17.13
N GLY A 61 -4.20 -13.51 -16.50
CA GLY A 61 -4.08 -13.02 -15.14
C GLY A 61 -2.74 -12.34 -14.88
N THR A 62 -2.72 -11.37 -13.98
CA THR A 62 -1.49 -10.75 -13.51
C THR A 62 -1.62 -10.27 -12.07
N LEU A 63 -0.48 -10.11 -11.41
CA LEU A 63 -0.41 -9.47 -10.11
C LEU A 63 -0.29 -7.95 -10.29
N LEU A 64 -1.29 -7.22 -9.83
CA LEU A 64 -1.27 -5.77 -9.70
C LEU A 64 -0.73 -5.39 -8.32
N LEU A 65 0.35 -4.63 -8.27
CA LEU A 65 0.91 -4.02 -7.06
C LEU A 65 0.79 -2.52 -7.17
N CYS A 66 0.41 -1.82 -6.09
CA CYS A 66 0.16 -0.37 -6.16
C CYS A 66 1.23 0.54 -5.55
N ASP A 67 2.19 -0.01 -4.81
CA ASP A 67 3.27 0.76 -4.20
C ASP A 67 4.65 0.10 -4.39
N PRO A 68 5.41 0.49 -5.43
CA PRO A 68 4.99 1.30 -6.59
C PRO A 68 4.09 0.52 -7.56
N PRO A 69 3.35 1.20 -8.47
CA PRO A 69 2.52 0.55 -9.49
C PRO A 69 3.31 -0.41 -10.38
N ARG A 70 2.96 -1.71 -10.36
CA ARG A 70 3.53 -2.78 -11.21
C ARG A 70 2.46 -3.79 -11.58
N GLY A 71 2.68 -4.54 -12.66
CA GLY A 71 1.74 -5.55 -13.17
C GLY A 71 1.53 -5.37 -14.68
N HIS A 72 0.28 -5.15 -15.09
CA HIS A 72 -0.06 -4.87 -16.49
C HIS A 72 0.34 -3.46 -16.93
N SER A 73 0.28 -3.21 -18.24
CA SER A 73 0.67 -1.95 -18.91
C SER A 73 -0.03 -0.71 -18.35
N ARG A 74 -1.24 -0.87 -17.81
CA ARG A 74 -2.05 0.20 -17.18
C ARG A 74 -2.02 0.24 -15.64
N ALA A 75 -1.01 -0.35 -15.00
CA ALA A 75 -0.99 -0.49 -13.53
C ALA A 75 -1.12 0.86 -12.79
N ALA A 76 -0.49 1.93 -13.29
CA ALA A 76 -0.57 3.25 -12.66
C ALA A 76 -2.00 3.82 -12.63
N GLN A 77 -2.75 3.67 -13.74
CA GLN A 77 -4.14 4.11 -13.85
C GLN A 77 -5.06 3.25 -12.97
N ALA A 78 -4.91 1.92 -13.03
CA ALA A 78 -5.66 1.00 -12.19
C ALA A 78 -5.50 1.30 -10.70
N CYS A 79 -4.26 1.54 -10.25
CA CYS A 79 -3.99 1.89 -8.86
C CYS A 79 -4.56 3.27 -8.47
N ALA A 80 -4.66 4.22 -9.40
CA ALA A 80 -5.31 5.50 -9.14
C ALA A 80 -6.83 5.35 -8.97
N GLU A 81 -7.48 4.56 -9.83
CA GLU A 81 -8.90 4.25 -9.74
C GLU A 81 -9.22 3.48 -8.45
N LEU A 82 -8.43 2.46 -8.11
CA LEU A 82 -8.56 1.73 -6.84
C LEU A 82 -8.33 2.65 -5.63
N ARG A 83 -7.35 3.56 -5.66
CA ARG A 83 -7.17 4.55 -4.58
C ARG A 83 -8.40 5.44 -4.41
N SER A 84 -8.98 5.92 -5.51
CA SER A 84 -10.18 6.76 -5.47
C SER A 84 -11.39 6.02 -4.89
N ALA A 85 -11.54 4.74 -5.23
CA ALA A 85 -12.61 3.88 -4.74
C ALA A 85 -12.27 3.13 -3.44
N LYS A 86 -11.11 3.45 -2.82
CA LYS A 86 -10.61 2.77 -1.62
C LYS A 86 -10.63 1.23 -1.79
N GLY A 87 -10.16 0.72 -2.91
CA GLY A 87 -10.07 -0.72 -3.21
C GLY A 87 -11.40 -1.41 -3.52
N ASP A 88 -12.54 -0.69 -3.47
CA ASP A 88 -13.83 -1.24 -3.90
C ASP A 88 -14.02 -1.04 -5.40
N ILE A 89 -13.84 -2.11 -6.18
CA ILE A 89 -13.98 -2.08 -7.63
C ILE A 89 -15.40 -1.65 -8.04
N ARG A 90 -16.44 -1.96 -7.25
CA ARG A 90 -17.83 -1.54 -7.53
C ARG A 90 -18.04 -0.04 -7.30
N GLY A 91 -17.17 0.58 -6.52
CA GLY A 91 -17.19 2.01 -6.24
C GLY A 91 -16.45 2.86 -7.28
N ILE A 92 -15.85 2.25 -8.31
CA ILE A 92 -15.19 3.00 -9.39
C ILE A 92 -16.27 3.72 -10.21
N PRO A 93 -16.19 5.06 -10.37
CA PRO A 93 -17.14 5.80 -11.19
C PRO A 93 -17.16 5.27 -12.63
N HIS A 94 -18.35 5.01 -13.15
CA HIS A 94 -18.50 4.55 -14.51
C HIS A 94 -18.06 5.64 -15.50
N LYS A 95 -17.39 5.23 -16.57
CA LYS A 95 -17.06 6.11 -17.70
C LYS A 95 -18.27 6.19 -18.63
N GLU A 96 -18.70 7.40 -18.95
CA GLU A 96 -19.75 7.66 -19.94
C GLU A 96 -19.22 7.41 -21.36
N VAL A 97 -19.36 6.17 -21.84
CA VAL A 97 -18.93 5.74 -23.17
C VAL A 97 -20.00 4.91 -23.86
N PHE A 98 -20.10 5.03 -25.18
CA PHE A 98 -21.00 4.21 -25.99
C PHE A 98 -20.33 2.88 -26.32
N CYS A 99 -20.85 1.78 -25.78
CA CYS A 99 -20.43 0.43 -26.11
C CYS A 99 -21.32 -0.18 -27.19
N SER A 100 -20.74 -1.02 -28.06
CA SER A 100 -21.53 -1.79 -29.02
C SER A 100 -22.43 -2.80 -28.29
N MET A 101 -23.51 -3.20 -28.96
CA MET A 101 -24.45 -4.23 -28.46
C MET A 101 -23.99 -5.66 -28.74
N ILE A 102 -22.71 -5.85 -29.14
CA ILE A 102 -22.16 -7.18 -29.37
C ILE A 102 -22.09 -7.93 -28.04
N TYR A 103 -22.60 -9.15 -28.02
CA TYR A 103 -22.43 -10.07 -26.91
C TYR A 103 -21.17 -10.91 -27.11
N ALA A 104 -20.14 -10.58 -26.34
CA ALA A 104 -18.85 -11.26 -26.31
C ALA A 104 -18.37 -11.26 -24.85
N PRO A 105 -18.95 -12.15 -24.02
CA PRO A 105 -18.90 -11.98 -22.58
C PRO A 105 -17.49 -12.06 -22.02
N VAL A 106 -17.24 -11.25 -21.00
CA VAL A 106 -15.95 -11.21 -20.31
C VAL A 106 -16.20 -11.33 -18.81
N THR A 107 -15.64 -12.36 -18.19
CA THR A 107 -15.70 -12.56 -16.74
C THR A 107 -14.38 -12.11 -16.13
N VAL A 108 -14.45 -11.16 -15.20
CA VAL A 108 -13.28 -10.67 -14.48
C VAL A 108 -13.30 -11.14 -13.04
N ARG A 109 -12.12 -11.32 -12.45
CA ARG A 109 -11.98 -11.59 -11.01
C ARG A 109 -10.80 -10.82 -10.45
N ALA A 110 -10.97 -10.21 -9.28
CA ALA A 110 -9.88 -9.61 -8.51
C ALA A 110 -9.87 -10.19 -7.10
N ARG A 111 -8.70 -10.62 -6.65
CA ARG A 111 -8.50 -11.13 -5.30
C ARG A 111 -7.22 -10.60 -4.70
N GLY A 112 -7.26 -10.20 -3.44
CA GLY A 112 -6.05 -9.81 -2.73
C GLY A 112 -6.37 -8.93 -1.54
N GLN A 113 -5.45 -8.02 -1.23
CA GLN A 113 -5.52 -7.14 -0.08
C GLN A 113 -5.40 -5.69 -0.52
N TRP A 114 -6.26 -4.84 0.01
CA TRP A 114 -6.20 -3.40 -0.12
C TRP A 114 -6.32 -2.75 1.24
N GLN A 115 -5.24 -2.14 1.74
CA GLN A 115 -5.18 -1.46 3.03
C GLN A 115 -5.71 -2.32 4.19
N ASN A 116 -5.25 -3.57 4.25
CA ASN A 116 -5.70 -4.63 5.19
C ASN A 116 -7.16 -5.10 5.02
N ARG A 117 -7.83 -4.76 3.92
CA ARG A 117 -9.15 -5.32 3.58
C ARG A 117 -9.03 -6.35 2.47
N THR A 118 -9.70 -7.47 2.67
CA THR A 118 -9.84 -8.49 1.62
C THR A 118 -10.69 -7.95 0.50
N VAL A 119 -10.15 -8.05 -0.72
CA VAL A 119 -10.88 -7.82 -1.95
C VAL A 119 -11.18 -9.19 -2.55
N ASP A 120 -12.47 -9.47 -2.78
CA ASP A 120 -12.94 -10.57 -3.62
C ASP A 120 -14.05 -10.03 -4.52
N TYR A 121 -13.73 -9.95 -5.80
CA TYR A 121 -14.61 -9.40 -6.82
C TYR A 121 -14.68 -10.38 -7.97
N THR A 122 -15.89 -10.63 -8.46
CA THR A 122 -16.14 -11.40 -9.68
C THR A 122 -17.38 -10.80 -10.35
N GLU A 123 -17.28 -10.53 -11.64
CA GLU A 123 -18.40 -10.02 -12.44
C GLU A 123 -18.25 -10.44 -13.91
N THR A 124 -19.37 -10.73 -14.56
CA THR A 124 -19.42 -11.00 -16.00
C THR A 124 -20.09 -9.83 -16.70
N PHE A 125 -19.40 -9.26 -17.69
CA PHE A 125 -19.89 -8.17 -18.52
C PHE A 125 -20.27 -8.68 -19.90
N ALA A 126 -21.24 -8.01 -20.54
CA ALA A 126 -21.70 -8.35 -21.88
C ALA A 126 -20.59 -8.28 -22.95
N ASN A 127 -19.63 -7.37 -22.76
CA ASN A 127 -18.42 -7.25 -23.56
C ASN A 127 -17.32 -6.45 -22.84
N ALA A 128 -16.12 -6.46 -23.39
CA ALA A 128 -14.95 -5.77 -22.86
C ALA A 128 -15.11 -4.24 -22.75
N CYS A 129 -15.92 -3.62 -23.62
CA CYS A 129 -16.19 -2.19 -23.52
C CYS A 129 -16.98 -1.87 -22.24
N VAL A 130 -18.06 -2.62 -21.99
CA VAL A 130 -18.87 -2.44 -20.76
C VAL A 130 -18.04 -2.72 -19.51
N MET A 131 -17.20 -3.76 -19.54
CA MET A 131 -16.23 -4.04 -18.47
C MET A 131 -15.36 -2.80 -18.19
N LYS A 132 -14.63 -2.30 -19.20
CA LYS A 132 -13.73 -1.15 -19.04
C LYS A 132 -14.46 0.13 -18.62
N ALA A 133 -15.70 0.33 -19.08
CA ALA A 133 -16.52 1.45 -18.67
C ALA A 133 -16.84 1.41 -17.17
N ARG A 134 -17.08 0.22 -16.60
CA ARG A 134 -17.50 0.05 -15.20
C ARG A 134 -16.34 -0.16 -14.22
N THR A 135 -15.23 -0.76 -14.66
CA THR A 135 -14.09 -1.10 -13.80
C THR A 135 -12.85 -0.26 -14.06
N GLY A 136 -12.91 0.65 -15.04
CA GLY A 136 -11.73 1.39 -15.48
C GLY A 136 -10.63 0.49 -16.05
N ASP A 137 -9.39 0.80 -15.71
CA ASP A 137 -8.17 0.13 -16.17
C ASP A 137 -7.73 -1.03 -15.25
N VAL A 138 -8.47 -1.36 -14.18
CA VAL A 138 -8.16 -2.46 -13.24
C VAL A 138 -7.99 -3.82 -13.93
N PHE A 139 -8.76 -4.06 -14.99
CA PHE A 139 -8.72 -5.31 -15.77
C PHE A 139 -8.18 -5.11 -17.19
N ALA A 140 -7.39 -4.05 -17.43
CA ALA A 140 -6.78 -3.78 -18.74
C ALA A 140 -5.57 -4.71 -18.99
N LEU A 141 -5.84 -6.02 -19.09
CA LEU A 141 -4.84 -7.07 -19.33
C LEU A 141 -4.58 -7.31 -20.81
N ASP A 142 -5.45 -6.81 -21.69
CA ASP A 142 -5.28 -6.89 -23.13
C ASP A 142 -4.32 -5.79 -23.58
N GLY A 143 -3.13 -6.21 -24.02
CA GLY A 143 -2.08 -5.41 -24.64
C GLY A 143 -1.42 -6.22 -25.74
#